data_AF-A0A1Q6LGT1-F1
#
_entry.id   AF-A0A1Q6LGT1-F1
#
_cell.length_a   1.000
_cell.length_b   1.000
_cell.length_c   1.000
_cell.angle_alpha   90.00
_cell.angle_beta   90.00
_cell.angle_gamma   90.00
#
_symmetry.space_group_name_H-M   'P 1'
#
loop_
_entity.id
_entity.type
_entity.pdbx_description
1 polymer ?
#
loop_
_entity_poly.entity_id
_entity_poly.type
_entity_poly.pdbx_seq_one_letter_code
_entity_poly.pdbx_strand_id
1 'polypeptide(L)' 'MFSALLSFLSANVLLFILHIDGSSSFPKPLSAKEERAVLERLQDGDPAARATLIERNLRLVSHIVK' A
#
# COMPACT_ATOMS: atom_id res chain seq x y z
N MET A 1 32.79 26.39 3.07
CA MET A 1 32.66 25.72 4.39
C MET A 1 31.20 25.62 4.80
N PHE A 2 30.48 26.74 4.94
CA PHE A 2 29.04 26.73 5.26
C PHE A 2 28.18 25.98 4.22
N SER A 3 28.51 26.13 2.93
CA SER A 3 27.81 25.42 1.83
C SER A 3 27.95 23.89 1.90
N ALA A 4 29.12 23.38 2.31
CA ALA A 4 29.35 21.94 2.46
C ALA A 4 28.56 21.36 3.65
N LEU A 5 28.49 22.11 4.75
CA LEU A 5 27.67 21.75 5.90
C LEU A 5 26.18 21.72 5.55
N LEU A 6 25.70 22.73 4.82
CA LEU A 6 24.32 22.82 4.37
C LEU A 6 23.96 21.69 3.40
N SER A 7 24.87 21.37 2.47
CA SER A 7 24.69 20.27 1.52
C SER A 7 24.66 18.89 2.20
N PHE A 8 25.47 18.69 3.25
CA PHE A 8 25.46 17.45 4.00
C PHE A 8 24.15 17.31 4.78
N LEU A 9 23.70 18.38 5.43
CA LEU A 9 22.46 18.37 6.19
C LEU A 9 21.23 18.16 5.29
N SER A 10 21.19 18.82 4.12
CA SER A 10 20.10 18.64 3.16
C SER A 10 20.06 17.22 2.58
N ALA A 11 21.20 16.61 2.27
CA ALA A 11 21.28 15.24 1.79
C ALA A 11 20.72 14.23 2.81
N ASN A 12 21.07 14.38 4.09
CA ASN A 12 20.57 13.51 5.15
C ASN A 12 19.06 13.69 5.37
N VAL A 13 18.55 14.92 5.29
CA VAL A 13 17.11 15.20 5.38
C VAL A 13 16.35 14.61 4.19
N LEU A 14 16.88 14.72 2.97
CA LEU A 14 16.28 14.11 1.77
C LEU A 14 16.23 12.59 1.86
N LEU A 15 17.30 11.95 2.31
CA LEU A 15 17.33 10.49 2.53
C LEU A 15 16.35 10.06 3.61
N PHE A 16 16.18 10.85 4.67
CA PHE A 16 15.20 10.59 5.72
C PHE A 16 13.75 10.70 5.22
N ILE A 17 13.44 11.71 4.41
CA ILE A 17 12.12 11.87 3.79
C ILE A 17 11.80 10.70 2.86
N LEU A 18 12.76 10.29 2.02
CA LEU A 18 12.61 9.14 1.12
C LEU A 18 12.47 7.81 1.88
N HIS A 19 13.10 7.69 3.04
CA HIS A 19 12.99 6.49 3.87
C HIS A 19 11.65 6.38 4.61
N ILE A 20 10.97 7.50 4.84
CA ILE A 20 9.65 7.55 5.49
C ILE A 20 8.51 7.08 4.59
N ASP A 21 8.76 6.78 3.31
CA ASP A 21 7.81 6.14 2.39
C ASP A 21 7.57 4.63 2.69
N GLY A 22 7.59 4.27 3.98
CA GLY A 22 7.40 2.92 4.50
C GLY A 22 5.93 2.55 4.74
N SER A 23 4.97 3.27 4.18
CA SER A 23 3.58 2.81 4.17
C SER A 23 3.41 1.89 2.97
N SER A 24 3.35 0.57 3.22
CA SER A 24 2.87 -0.41 2.23
C SER A 24 1.72 0.22 1.44
N SER A 25 1.95 0.55 0.16
CA SER A 25 0.93 1.17 -0.70
C SER A 25 -0.30 0.27 -0.84
N PHE A 26 -0.19 -0.99 -0.43
CA PHE A 26 -1.29 -1.92 -0.36
C PHE A 26 -2.10 -1.76 0.92
N PRO A 27 -3.43 -1.69 0.81
CA PRO A 27 -4.31 -1.66 1.96
C PRO A 27 -4.18 -2.95 2.79
N LYS A 28 -4.52 -2.87 4.08
CA LYS A 28 -4.47 -4.03 5.00
C LYS A 28 -5.30 -5.20 4.45
N PRO A 29 -4.88 -6.47 4.63
CA PRO A 29 -5.71 -7.60 4.21
C PRO A 29 -7.06 -7.61 4.95
N LEU A 30 -8.11 -8.05 4.27
CA LEU A 30 -9.40 -8.33 4.91
C LEU A 30 -9.25 -9.53 5.84
N SER A 31 -10.00 -9.54 6.93
CA SER A 31 -10.15 -10.75 7.73
C SER A 31 -11.02 -11.78 6.97
N ALA A 32 -10.85 -13.08 7.26
CA ALA A 32 -11.63 -14.13 6.61
C ALA A 32 -13.16 -13.97 6.75
N LYS A 33 -13.62 -13.29 7.82
CA LYS A 33 -15.04 -13.00 8.02
C LYS A 33 -15.52 -11.86 7.10
N GLU A 34 -14.73 -10.80 6.97
CA GLU A 34 -15.06 -9.67 6.08
C GLU A 34 -15.00 -10.09 4.61
N GLU A 35 -14.01 -10.91 4.24
CA GLU A 35 -13.89 -11.42 2.88
C GLU A 35 -15.13 -12.25 2.48
N ARG A 36 -15.64 -13.11 3.36
CA ARG A 36 -16.90 -13.84 3.13
C ARG A 36 -18.08 -12.90 2.90
N ALA A 37 -18.24 -11.88 3.74
CA ALA A 37 -19.32 -10.90 3.59
C ALA A 37 -19.21 -10.10 2.28
N VAL A 38 -17.98 -9.76 1.84
CA VAL A 38 -17.76 -9.07 0.57
C VAL A 38 -17.98 -10.03 -0.62
N LEU A 39 -17.64 -11.32 -0.48
CA LEU A 39 -17.93 -12.35 -1.49
C LEU A 39 -19.43 -12.61 -1.65
N GLU A 40 -20.20 -12.59 -0.56
CA GLU A 40 -21.67 -12.66 -0.62
C GLU A 40 -22.24 -11.46 -1.39
N ARG A 41 -21.79 -10.24 -1.08
CA ARG A 41 -22.18 -9.03 -1.83
C ARG A 41 -21.75 -9.07 -3.30
N LEU A 42 -20.61 -9.68 -3.59
CA LEU A 42 -20.16 -9.90 -4.96
C LEU A 42 -21.10 -10.85 -5.72
N GLN A 43 -21.60 -11.90 -5.06
CA GLN A 43 -22.59 -12.82 -5.64
C GLN A 43 -23.91 -12.12 -5.93
N ASP A 44 -24.30 -11.16 -5.08
CA ASP A 44 -25.46 -10.28 -5.31
C ASP A 44 -25.25 -9.24 -6.44
N GLY A 45 -24.05 -9.21 -7.04
CA GLY A 45 -23.74 -8.35 -8.19
C GLY A 45 -23.24 -6.95 -7.84
N ASP A 46 -22.81 -6.71 -6.59
CA ASP A 46 -22.30 -5.40 -6.15
C ASP A 46 -20.92 -5.09 -6.80
N PRO A 47 -20.83 -4.04 -7.65
CA PRO A 47 -19.56 -3.64 -8.26
C PRO A 47 -18.54 -3.08 -7.25
N ALA A 48 -18.99 -2.52 -6.12
CA ALA A 48 -18.10 -2.01 -5.08
C ALA A 48 -17.40 -3.14 -4.32
N ALA A 49 -18.11 -4.27 -4.11
CA ALA A 49 -17.53 -5.48 -3.53
C ALA A 49 -16.40 -6.03 -4.42
N ARG A 50 -16.59 -6.03 -5.74
CA ARG A 50 -15.57 -6.44 -6.72
C ARG A 50 -14.31 -5.58 -6.64
N ALA A 51 -14.47 -4.25 -6.64
CA ALA A 51 -13.34 -3.32 -6.54
C ALA A 51 -12.55 -3.53 -5.25
N THR A 52 -13.26 -3.68 -4.13
CA THR A 52 -12.67 -3.91 -2.80
C THR A 52 -11.83 -5.20 -2.76
N LEU A 53 -12.34 -6.30 -3.32
CA LEU A 53 -11.61 -7.57 -3.38
C LEU A 53 -10.38 -7.47 -4.27
N ILE A 54 -10.46 -6.76 -5.40
CA ILE A 54 -9.31 -6.58 -6.30
C ILE A 54 -8.22 -5.79 -5.58
N GLU A 55 -8.51 -4.59 -5.06
CA GLU A 55 -7.51 -3.74 -4.42
C GLU A 55 -6.79 -4.41 -3.25
N ARG A 56 -7.53 -5.18 -2.44
CA ARG A 56 -6.98 -5.87 -1.28
C ARG A 56 -6.16 -7.10 -1.67
N ASN A 57 -6.51 -7.77 -2.77
CA ASN A 57 -5.77 -8.93 -3.29
C ASN A 57 -4.66 -8.56 -4.30
N LEU A 58 -4.57 -7.31 -4.77
CA LEU A 58 -3.46 -6.84 -5.62
C LEU A 58 -2.09 -7.03 -4.95
N ARG A 59 -2.04 -7.03 -3.61
CA ARG A 59 -0.84 -7.39 -2.85
C ARG A 59 -0.36 -8.81 -3.13
N LEU A 60 -1.27 -9.76 -3.33
CA LEU A 60 -0.90 -11.13 -3.68
C LEU A 60 -0.31 -11.17 -5.09
N VAL A 61 -0.90 -10.43 -6.03
CA VAL A 61 -0.39 -10.32 -7.41
C VAL A 61 1.03 -9.77 -7.43
N SER A 62 1.31 -8.69 -6.68
CA SER A 62 2.66 -8.12 -6.61
C SER A 62 3.69 -9.07 -5.99
N HIS A 63 3.26 -10.01 -5.15
CA HIS A 63 4.12 -11.05 -4.60
C HIS A 63 4.34 -12.21 -5.59
N ILE A 64 3.32 -12.58 -6.37
CA ILE A 64 3.38 -13.69 -7.34
C ILE A 64 4.19 -13.33 -8.60
N VAL A 65 4.15 -12.06 -9.02
CA VAL A 65 4.84 -11.60 -10.25
C VAL A 65 6.34 -11.37 -10.05
N LYS A 66 6.80 -11.25 -8.79
CA LYS A 66 8.23 -11.17 -8.46
C LYS A 66 8.91 -12.51 -8.67
#